data_AF-A0A7J2X956-F1
#
_entry.id   AF-A0A7J2X956-F1
#
_cell.length_a   1.000
_cell.length_b   1.000
_cell.length_c   1.000
_cell.angle_alpha   90.00
_cell.angle_beta   90.00
_cell.angle_gamma   90.00
#
_symmetry.space_group_name_H-M   'P 1'
#
loop_
_entity.id
_entity.type
_entity.pdbx_description
1 polymer ?
#
loop_
_entity_poly.entity_id
_entity_poly.type
_entity_poly.pdbx_seq_one_letter_code
_entity_poly.pdbx_strand_id
1 'polypeptide(L)'
;MDFKGIGSITVNIFLRELRPFREKSNPDVLPMVEKHAKDLGIDLDRFNRKSMIFTRIEAGLIRLRRSKTRYGQSKILLEDRYLG
;
A
#
# COMPACT_ATOMS: atom_id res chain seq x y z
N MET A 1 7.88 -9.83 19.40
CA MET A 1 9.06 -10.35 18.70
C MET A 1 9.61 -9.23 17.86
N ASP A 2 10.65 -8.58 18.33
CA ASP A 2 11.30 -7.49 17.60
C ASP A 2 12.49 -8.06 16.84
N PHE A 3 12.40 -8.05 15.51
CA PHE A 3 13.53 -8.39 14.66
C PHE A 3 14.50 -7.20 14.68
N LYS A 4 15.65 -7.37 15.33
CA LYS A 4 16.69 -6.34 15.48
C LYS A 4 17.12 -5.84 14.09
N GLY A 5 16.73 -4.61 13.75
CA GLY A 5 17.01 -3.97 12.44
C GLY A 5 15.89 -4.05 11.39
N ILE A 6 14.78 -4.74 11.66
CA ILE A 6 13.60 -4.81 10.78
C ILE A 6 12.42 -4.17 11.51
N GLY A 7 12.06 -2.94 11.12
CA GLY A 7 10.90 -2.24 11.68
C GLY A 7 9.58 -2.94 11.37
N SER A 8 8.53 -2.63 12.15
CA SER A 8 7.17 -3.16 12.00
C SER A 8 6.62 -3.01 10.57
N ILE A 9 7.01 -1.93 9.87
CA ILE A 9 6.67 -1.69 8.46
C ILE A 9 7.26 -2.78 7.55
N THR A 10 8.54 -3.11 7.72
CA THR A 10 9.23 -4.12 6.91
C THR A 10 8.68 -5.52 7.19
N VAL A 11 8.38 -5.82 8.46
CA VAL A 11 7.70 -7.07 8.85
C VAL A 11 6.34 -7.17 8.16
N ASN A 12 5.53 -6.11 8.17
CA ASN A 12 4.21 -6.09 7.53
C ASN A 12 4.28 -6.25 6.01
N ILE A 13 5.32 -5.72 5.35
CA ILE A 13 5.57 -5.95 3.91
C ILE A 13 5.85 -7.43 3.66
N PHE A 14 6.79 -8.04 4.41
CA PHE A 14 7.13 -9.45 4.27
C PHE A 14 5.93 -10.38 4.55
N LEU A 15 5.16 -10.11 5.61
CA LEU A 15 3.99 -10.92 5.96
C LEU A 15 2.88 -10.84 4.90
N ARG A 16 2.75 -9.74 4.17
CA ARG A 16 1.79 -9.60 3.06
C ARG A 16 2.19 -10.44 1.85
N GLU A 17 3.47 -10.52 1.53
CA GLU A 17 3.97 -11.38 0.45
C GLU A 17 3.83 -12.89 0.79
N LEU A 18 3.84 -13.22 2.09
CA LEU A 18 3.66 -14.60 2.58
C LEU A 18 2.19 -15.04 2.76
N ARG A 19 1.21 -14.15 2.60
CA ARG A 19 -0.24 -14.46 2.71
C ARG A 19 -0.69 -15.71 1.94
N PRO A 20 -0.23 -15.95 0.70
CA PRO A 20 -0.63 -17.13 -0.06
C PRO A 20 -0.05 -18.44 0.49
N PHE A 21 1.05 -18.36 1.25
CA PHE A 21 1.86 -19.50 1.64
C PHE A 21 1.74 -19.85 3.13
N ARG A 22 1.19 -18.95 3.97
CA ARG A 22 1.08 -19.15 5.41
C ARG A 22 -0.31 -18.80 5.93
N GLU A 23 -1.00 -19.81 6.46
CA GLU A 23 -2.39 -19.70 6.91
C GLU A 23 -2.63 -18.65 8.00
N LYS A 24 -1.62 -18.46 8.88
CA LYS A 24 -1.65 -17.53 10.03
C LYS A 24 -1.32 -16.08 9.65
N SER A 25 -0.92 -15.82 8.41
CA SER A 25 -0.53 -14.48 7.93
C SER A 25 -1.71 -13.85 7.17
N ASN A 26 -2.66 -13.25 7.88
CA ASN A 26 -3.75 -12.46 7.29
C ASN A 26 -3.94 -11.12 8.05
N PRO A 27 -2.93 -10.24 8.08
CA PRO A 27 -3.07 -8.92 8.73
C PRO A 27 -4.19 -8.12 8.08
N ASP A 28 -4.79 -7.15 8.76
CA ASP A 28 -5.82 -6.32 8.15
C ASP A 28 -5.31 -5.41 7.03
N VAL A 29 -6.25 -5.04 6.17
CA VAL A 29 -6.02 -4.07 5.11
C VAL A 29 -5.77 -2.72 5.78
N LEU A 30 -4.77 -1.98 5.31
CA LEU A 30 -4.52 -0.65 5.86
C LEU A 30 -5.69 0.27 5.49
N PRO A 31 -6.21 1.13 6.40
CA PRO A 31 -7.35 2.02 6.12
C PRO A 31 -7.15 2.90 4.87
N MET A 32 -5.90 3.27 4.57
CA MET A 32 -5.55 4.03 3.37
C MET A 32 -5.70 3.25 2.06
N VAL A 33 -5.52 1.92 2.09
CA VAL A 33 -5.73 1.04 0.94
C VAL A 33 -7.22 0.94 0.65
N GLU A 34 -8.05 0.82 1.68
CA GLU A 34 -9.52 0.84 1.54
C GLU A 34 -10.01 2.16 0.93
N LYS A 35 -9.49 3.30 1.42
CA LYS A 35 -9.80 4.61 0.86
C LYS A 35 -9.47 4.69 -0.64
N HIS A 36 -8.27 4.28 -1.03
CA HIS A 36 -7.86 4.34 -2.45
C HIS A 36 -8.60 3.33 -3.32
N ALA A 37 -8.93 2.16 -2.79
CA ALA A 37 -9.77 1.20 -3.50
C ALA A 37 -11.15 1.79 -3.78
N LYS A 38 -11.77 2.42 -2.78
CA LYS A 38 -13.04 3.13 -2.92
C LYS A 38 -12.97 4.26 -3.95
N ASP A 39 -11.93 5.09 -3.90
CA ASP A 39 -11.71 6.18 -4.87
C ASP A 39 -11.60 5.67 -6.32
N LEU A 40 -11.13 4.43 -6.50
CA LEU A 40 -10.95 3.77 -7.80
C LEU A 40 -12.12 2.83 -8.18
N GLY A 41 -13.17 2.74 -7.35
CA GLY A 41 -14.28 1.80 -7.57
C GLY A 41 -13.90 0.32 -7.45
N ILE A 42 -12.80 0.00 -6.77
CA ILE A 42 -12.34 -1.37 -6.52
C ILE A 42 -12.99 -1.88 -5.23
N ASP A 43 -13.79 -2.92 -5.35
CA ASP A 43 -14.38 -3.65 -4.22
C ASP A 43 -13.40 -4.73 -3.74
N LEU A 44 -12.72 -4.47 -2.62
CA LEU A 44 -11.70 -5.37 -2.08
C LEU A 44 -12.26 -6.68 -1.54
N ASP A 45 -13.54 -6.71 -1.15
CA ASP A 45 -14.18 -7.89 -0.55
C ASP A 45 -14.48 -8.98 -1.59
N ARG A 46 -14.47 -8.63 -2.88
CA ARG A 46 -14.57 -9.59 -3.99
C ARG A 46 -13.34 -10.47 -4.15
N PHE A 47 -12.23 -10.10 -3.52
CA PHE A 47 -10.95 -10.79 -3.67
C PHE A 47 -10.62 -11.56 -2.39
N ASN A 48 -10.29 -12.84 -2.53
CA ASN A 48 -9.76 -13.60 -1.41
C ASN A 48 -8.46 -12.95 -0.92
N ARG A 49 -8.43 -12.50 0.34
CA ARG A 49 -7.29 -11.82 0.99
C ARG A 49 -5.99 -12.63 0.99
N LYS A 50 -6.06 -13.95 0.82
CA LYS A 50 -4.90 -14.85 0.71
C LYS A 50 -4.46 -15.09 -0.74
N SER A 51 -5.21 -14.61 -1.73
CA SER A 51 -4.84 -14.77 -3.13
C SER A 51 -3.69 -13.84 -3.52
N MET A 52 -2.86 -14.32 -4.46
CA MET A 52 -1.82 -13.51 -5.10
C MET A 52 -2.39 -12.27 -5.79
N ILE A 53 -3.63 -12.36 -6.31
CA ILE A 53 -4.33 -11.25 -6.94
C ILE A 53 -4.56 -10.13 -5.90
N PHE A 54 -5.09 -10.47 -4.72
CA PHE A 54 -5.28 -9.51 -3.64
C PHE A 54 -3.96 -8.85 -3.24
N THR A 55 -2.90 -9.64 -3.03
CA THR A 55 -1.57 -9.11 -2.67
C THR A 55 -1.07 -8.08 -3.70
N ARG A 56 -1.26 -8.35 -5.00
CA ARG A 56 -0.83 -7.43 -6.07
C ARG A 56 -1.66 -6.15 -6.11
N ILE A 57 -2.98 -6.25 -5.94
CA ILE A 57 -3.88 -5.09 -5.86
C ILE A 57 -3.50 -4.21 -4.67
N GLU A 58 -3.36 -4.82 -3.50
CA GLU A 58 -2.97 -4.13 -2.26
C GLU A 58 -1.62 -3.44 -2.39
N ALA A 59 -0.61 -4.11 -2.95
CA ALA A 59 0.70 -3.52 -3.20
C ALA A 59 0.64 -2.35 -4.21
N GLY A 60 -0.18 -2.46 -5.25
CA GLY A 60 -0.42 -1.40 -6.23
C GLY A 60 -1.02 -0.15 -5.59
N LEU A 61 -2.05 -0.32 -4.75
CA LEU A 61 -2.71 0.78 -4.04
C LEU A 61 -1.76 1.49 -3.06
N ILE A 62 -0.88 0.76 -2.37
CA ILE A 62 0.16 1.36 -1.53
C ILE A 62 1.15 2.19 -2.36
N ARG A 63 1.54 1.70 -3.54
CA ARG A 63 2.49 2.41 -4.43
C ARG A 63 1.87 3.66 -5.05
N LEU A 64 0.58 3.64 -5.38
CA LEU A 64 -0.16 4.80 -5.91
C LEU A 64 -0.08 6.02 -4.97
N ARG A 65 -0.02 5.79 -3.65
CA ARG A 65 0.24 6.87 -2.68
C ARG A 65 1.56 7.59 -2.97
N ARG A 66 2.63 6.83 -3.20
CA ARG A 66 3.97 7.38 -3.41
C ARG A 66 4.04 8.25 -4.67
N SER A 67 3.28 7.92 -5.71
CA SER A 67 3.22 8.75 -6.92
C SER A 67 2.41 10.04 -6.70
N LYS A 68 1.23 9.97 -6.05
CA LYS A 68 0.41 11.17 -5.78
C LYS A 68 1.11 12.18 -4.86
N THR A 69 1.74 11.71 -3.78
CA THR A 69 2.49 12.60 -2.86
C THR A 69 3.71 13.23 -3.54
N ARG A 70 4.45 12.45 -4.34
CA ARG A 70 5.63 12.96 -5.05
C ARG A 70 5.25 13.95 -6.15
N TYR A 71 4.17 13.70 -6.88
CA TYR A 71 3.63 14.64 -7.87
C TYR A 71 3.17 15.96 -7.24
N GLY A 72 2.46 15.90 -6.11
CA GLY A 72 2.04 17.09 -5.37
C GLY A 72 3.21 17.96 -4.90
N GLN A 73 4.26 17.34 -4.34
CA GLN A 73 5.47 18.07 -3.94
C GLN A 73 6.27 18.61 -5.13
N SER A 74 6.41 17.85 -6.21
CA SER A 74 7.09 18.34 -7.41
C SER A 74 6.35 19.49 -8.10
N LYS A 75 5.01 19.50 -8.05
CA LYS A 75 4.19 20.57 -8.63
C LYS A 75 4.33 21.88 -7.85
N ILE A 76 4.26 21.82 -6.53
CA ILE A 76 4.48 22.98 -5.64
C ILE A 76 5.88 23.59 -5.90
N LEU A 77 6.93 22.75 -5.97
CA LEU A 77 8.30 23.20 -6.23
C LEU A 77 8.52 23.79 -7.63
N LEU A 78 7.69 23.42 -8.61
CA LEU A 78 7.71 24.03 -9.95
C LEU A 78 6.94 25.35 -9.96
N GLU A 79 5.79 25.42 -9.30
CA GLU A 79 4.98 26.64 -9.18
C GLU A 79 5.75 27.76 -8.45
N ASP A 80 6.44 27.43 -7.35
CA ASP A 80 7.28 28.37 -6.59
C ASP A 80 8.50 28.88 -7.40
N ARG A 81 8.95 28.14 -8.41
CA ARG A 81 10.16 28.46 -9.21
C ARG A 81 9.85 29.35 -10.42
N TYR A 82 8.63 29.29 -10.95
CA TYR A 82 8.26 30.01 -12.19
C TYR A 82 7.30 31.19 -11.95
N LEU A 83 6.72 31.31 -10.75
CA LEU A 83 5.80 32.40 -10.38
C LEU A 83 6.31 33.27 -9.22
N GLY A 84 7.57 33.06 -8.79
CA GLY A 84 8.25 33.81 -7.73
C GLY A 84 9.27 34.82 -8.26
#